data_AF-A0A2E0TND4-F1
#
_entry.id   AF-A0A2E0TND4-F1
#
_cell.length_a   1.000
_cell.length_b   1.000
_cell.length_c   1.000
_cell.angle_alpha   90.00
_cell.angle_beta   90.00
_cell.angle_gamma   90.00
#
_symmetry.space_group_name_H-M   'P 1'
#
loop_
_entity.id
_entity.type
_entity.pdbx_description
1 polymer ?
#
loop_
_entity_poly.entity_id
_entity_poly.type
_entity_poly.pdbx_seq_one_letter_code
_entity_poly.pdbx_strand_id
1 'polypeptide(L)' 'MDQKNELKHRIEAKQKELEARLAKLKADSSQSARQERQEIENKLDDLKQRMGDSWDDFSEKVAGKLNEWLKAA' A
#
# COMPACT_ATOMS: atom_id res chain seq x y z
N MET A 1 -10.75 9.56 18.65
CA MET A 1 -9.65 9.33 17.68
C MET A 1 -10.19 9.67 16.31
N ASP A 2 -9.48 10.51 15.56
CA ASP A 2 -9.84 10.87 14.18
C ASP A 2 -9.82 9.65 13.25
N GLN A 3 -10.91 9.40 12.53
CA GLN A 3 -11.00 8.31 11.53
C GLN A 3 -9.90 8.42 10.45
N LYS A 4 -9.44 9.64 10.16
CA LYS A 4 -8.28 9.92 9.30
C LYS A 4 -7.00 9.28 9.82
N ASN A 5 -6.73 9.41 11.12
CA ASN A 5 -5.51 8.86 11.73
C ASN A 5 -5.55 7.33 11.77
N GLU A 6 -6.73 6.74 12.03
CA GLU A 6 -6.89 5.29 11.96
C GLU A 6 -6.64 4.75 10.54
N LEU A 7 -7.24 5.38 9.52
CA LEU A 7 -7.02 4.97 8.14
C LEU A 7 -5.55 5.11 7.74
N LYS A 8 -4.92 6.23 8.12
CA LYS A 8 -3.49 6.45 7.88
C LYS A 8 -2.65 5.33 8.50
N HIS A 9 -2.87 5.00 9.77
CA HIS A 9 -2.13 3.91 10.43
C HIS A 9 -2.34 2.56 9.75
N ARG A 10 -3.56 2.26 9.31
CA ARG A 10 -3.85 1.00 8.58
C ARG A 10 -3.14 0.95 7.23
N ILE A 11 -3.11 2.05 6.50
CA ILE A 11 -2.40 2.17 5.23
C ILE A 11 -0.89 2.05 5.44
N GLU A 12 -0.32 2.77 6.41
CA GLU A 12 1.10 2.68 6.76
C GLU A 12 1.49 1.27 7.19
N ALA A 13 0.64 0.58 7.95
CA ALA A 13 0.88 -0.81 8.33
C ALA A 13 0.90 -1.75 7.13
N LYS A 14 -0.08 -1.62 6.20
CA LYS A 14 -0.12 -2.43 4.98
C LYS A 14 1.05 -2.12 4.05
N GLN A 15 1.44 -0.85 3.92
CA GLN A 15 2.62 -0.47 3.14
C GLN A 15 3.88 -1.15 3.69
N LYS A 16 4.11 -1.08 5.00
CA LYS A 16 5.26 -1.75 5.65
C LYS A 16 5.23 -3.26 5.48
N GLU A 17 4.06 -3.89 5.54
CA GLU A 17 3.90 -5.32 5.28
C GLU A 17 4.33 -5.69 3.85
N LEU A 18 3.87 -4.91 2.86
CA LEU A 18 4.25 -5.09 1.45
C LEU A 18 5.75 -4.87 1.24
N GLU A 19 6.34 -3.83 1.82
CA GLU A 19 7.77 -3.55 1.76
C GLU A 19 8.60 -4.68 2.39
N ALA A 20 8.16 -5.22 3.53
CA ALA A 20 8.82 -6.35 4.19
C ALA A 20 8.75 -7.63 3.34
N ARG A 21 7.58 -7.91 2.72
CA ARG A 21 7.43 -9.02 1.77
C ARG A 21 8.34 -8.85 0.55
N LEU A 22 8.40 -7.64 -0.02
CA LEU A 22 9.30 -7.33 -1.13
C LEU A 22 10.77 -7.61 -0.75
N ALA A 23 11.20 -7.16 0.43
CA ALA A 23 12.54 -7.38 0.92
C ALA A 23 12.86 -8.87 1.09
N LYS A 24 11.91 -9.66 1.62
CA LYS A 24 12.05 -11.12 1.74
C LYS A 24 12.16 -11.78 0.37
N LEU A 25 11.35 -11.36 -0.59
CA LEU A 25 11.35 -11.91 -1.93
C LEU A 25 12.58 -11.50 -2.74
N LYS A 26 13.26 -10.38 -2.45
CA LYS A 26 14.48 -9.96 -3.17
C LYS A 26 15.61 -11.01 -3.11
N ALA A 27 15.67 -11.81 -2.04
CA ALA A 27 16.64 -12.90 -1.91
C ALA A 27 16.27 -14.14 -2.74
N ASP A 28 15.00 -14.27 -3.17
CA ASP A 28 14.49 -15.40 -3.93
C ASP A 28 14.55 -15.11 -5.44
N SER A 29 15.31 -15.92 -6.19
CA SER A 29 15.49 -15.72 -7.63
C SER A 29 14.47 -16.45 -8.51
N SER A 30 13.55 -17.23 -7.91
CA SER A 30 12.54 -17.99 -8.63
C SER A 30 11.63 -17.11 -9.47
N GLN A 31 11.06 -17.69 -10.52
CA GLN A 31 10.09 -16.99 -11.37
C GLN A 31 8.85 -16.55 -10.57
N SER A 32 8.38 -17.39 -9.66
CA SER A 32 7.27 -17.07 -8.75
C SER A 32 7.60 -15.87 -7.87
N ALA A 33 8.79 -15.82 -7.28
CA ALA A 33 9.21 -14.67 -6.49
C ALA A 33 9.36 -13.39 -7.32
N ARG A 34 9.81 -13.48 -8.57
CA ARG A 34 9.85 -12.33 -9.49
C ARG A 34 8.45 -11.78 -9.78
N GLN A 35 7.49 -12.67 -10.04
CA GLN A 35 6.09 -12.28 -10.28
C GLN A 35 5.49 -11.64 -9.02
N GLU A 36 5.68 -12.26 -7.85
CA GLU A 36 5.16 -11.74 -6.59
C GLU A 36 5.79 -10.38 -6.23
N ARG A 37 7.10 -10.19 -6.48
CA ARG A 37 7.73 -8.87 -6.33
C ARG A 37 7.07 -7.81 -7.20
N GLN A 38 6.84 -8.13 -8.47
CA GLN A 38 6.23 -7.20 -9.41
C GLN A 38 4.79 -6.85 -9.01
N GLU A 39 4.02 -7.83 -8.53
CA GLU A 39 2.68 -7.58 -7.97
C GLU A 39 2.71 -6.66 -6.75
N ILE A 40 3.66 -6.88 -5.84
CA ILE A 40 3.83 -6.03 -4.65
C ILE A 40 4.26 -4.61 -5.03
N GLU A 41 5.19 -4.47 -5.98
CA GLU A 41 5.62 -3.17 -6.51
C GLU A 41 4.44 -2.41 -7.13
N ASN A 42 3.60 -3.09 -7.93
CA ASN A 42 2.40 -2.51 -8.50
C ASN A 42 1.40 -2.07 -7.42
N LYS A 43 1.21 -2.87 -6.36
CA LYS A 43 0.34 -2.49 -5.23
C LYS A 43 0.85 -1.25 -4.49
N LEU A 44 2.17 -1.13 -4.32
CA LEU A 44 2.80 0.02 -3.69
C LEU A 44 2.72 1.28 -4.57
N ASP A 45 2.86 1.14 -5.88
CA ASP A 45 2.68 2.27 -6.81
C ASP A 45 1.23 2.76 -6.85
N ASP A 46 0.27 1.85 -6.98
CA ASP A 46 -1.15 2.19 -6.93
C ASP A 46 -1.54 2.85 -5.60
N LEU A 47 -0.97 2.38 -4.48
CA LEU A 47 -1.15 3.03 -3.19
C LEU A 47 -0.61 4.47 -3.20
N LYS A 48 0.59 4.72 -3.73
CA LYS A 48 1.16 6.07 -3.84
C LYS A 48 0.32 6.98 -4.72
N GLN A 49 -0.15 6.49 -5.86
CA GLN A 49 -1.04 7.25 -6.75
C GLN A 49 -2.36 7.63 -6.07
N ARG A 50 -2.90 6.75 -5.21
CA ARG A 50 -4.13 7.01 -4.44
C ARG A 50 -3.91 7.95 -3.26
N MET A 51 -2.74 7.92 -2.63
CA MET A 51 -2.38 8.83 -1.54
C MET A 51 -2.08 10.25 -2.04
N GLY A 52 -1.69 10.41 -3.32
CA GLY A 52 -1.28 11.71 -3.87
C GLY A 52 -0.03 12.28 -3.20
N ASP A 53 0.32 13.53 -3.52
CA ASP A 53 1.52 14.20 -3.00
C ASP A 53 1.50 14.49 -1.49
N SER A 54 0.34 14.43 -0.80
CA SER A 54 0.29 14.61 0.66
C SER A 54 -0.98 14.10 1.34
N TRP A 55 -0.78 13.49 2.50
CA TRP A 55 -1.84 13.21 3.50
C TRP A 55 -2.53 14.49 4.03
N ASP A 56 -1.98 15.67 3.76
CA ASP A 56 -2.62 16.95 4.06
C ASP A 56 -3.90 17.17 3.24
N ASP A 57 -3.95 16.75 1.97
CA ASP A 57 -5.16 16.83 1.12
C ASP A 57 -6.09 15.62 1.30
N PHE A 58 -6.04 14.96 2.47
CA PHE A 58 -6.90 13.82 2.77
C PHE A 58 -8.37 14.26 2.85
N SER A 59 -9.01 14.22 1.69
CA SER A 59 -10.45 14.40 1.52
C SER A 59 -11.18 13.07 1.70
N GLU A 60 -12.49 13.12 1.95
CA GLU A 60 -13.35 11.93 2.04
C GLU A 60 -13.24 11.05 0.77
N LYS A 61 -12.97 11.66 -0.39
CA LYS A 61 -12.75 10.96 -1.65
C LYS A 61 -11.46 10.12 -1.63
N VAL A 62 -10.38 10.66 -1.07
CA VAL A 62 -9.11 9.93 -0.88
C VAL A 62 -9.31 8.82 0.16
N ALA A 63 -10.00 9.12 1.26
CA ALA A 63 -10.35 8.13 2.28
C ALA A 63 -11.15 6.95 1.71
N GLY A 64 -12.12 7.23 0.82
CA GLY A 64 -12.89 6.20 0.11
C GLY A 64 -12.01 5.30 -0.73
N LYS A 65 -11.17 5.88 -1.60
CA LYS A 65 -10.25 5.14 -2.47
C LYS A 65 -9.26 4.27 -1.70
N LEU A 66 -8.74 4.77 -0.57
CA LEU A 66 -7.81 4.04 0.29
C LEU A 66 -8.50 2.91 1.06
N ASN A 67 -9.74 3.12 1.50
CA ASN A 67 -10.54 2.05 2.09
C ASN A 67 -10.88 0.95 1.10
N GLU A 68 -11.21 1.29 -0.15
CA GLU A 68 -11.43 0.30 -1.19
C GLU A 68 -10.14 -0.46 -1.52
N TRP A 69 -9.01 0.25 -1.60
CA TRP A 69 -7.72 -0.38 -1.80
C TRP A 69 -7.38 -1.37 -0.68
N LEU A 70 -7.57 -1.01 0.59
CA LEU A 70 -7.35 -1.92 1.72
C LEU A 70 -8.22 -3.18 1.67
N LYS A 71 -9.40 -3.11 1.07
CA LYS A 71 -10.29 -4.27 0.88
C LYS A 71 -9.83 -5.16 -0.27
N ALA A 72 -9.20 -4.58 -1.29
CA ALA A 72 -8.72 -5.28 -2.47
C ALA A 72 -7.28 -5.83 -2.33
N ALA A 73 -6.49 -5.29 -1.39
CA ALA A 73 -5.06 -5.57 -1.22
C ALA A 73 -4.74 -6.80 -0.36
#